data_AF-A0A7X3HFT5-F1
#
_entry.id   AF-A0A7X3HFT5-F1
#
_cell.length_a   1.000
_cell.length_b   1.000
_cell.length_c   1.000
_cell.angle_alpha   90.00
_cell.angle_beta   90.00
_cell.angle_gamma   90.00
#
_symmetry.space_group_name_H-M   'P 1'
#
loop_
_entity.id
_entity.type
_entity.pdbx_description
1 polymer ?
#
loop_
_entity_poly.entity_id
_entity_poly.type
_entity_poly.pdbx_seq_one_letter_code
_entity_poly.pdbx_strand_id
1 'polypeptide(L)'
;MSEKLFIRLRTTVLTILFAIAATVVHAITLEPRAWECERGQRTIADTQYEIEICGMDRDKVGGTQDARLRVYAMRGALLAQRYYAFEPWSPLNQFIVGDKEILFTDADSLASDGTFEVLTLAFPLACADWGAANFERFFFDR
;
A
#
# COMPACT_ATOMS: atom_id res chain seq x y z
N MET A 1 33.45 33.72 10.16
CA MET A 1 32.05 33.40 9.79
C MET A 1 31.19 34.61 10.15
N SER A 2 30.39 35.16 9.21
CA SER A 2 29.62 36.39 9.45
C SER A 2 28.44 36.13 10.40
N GLU A 3 28.18 37.05 11.33
CA GLU A 3 27.06 36.99 12.29
C GLU A 3 25.70 36.79 11.60
N LYS A 4 25.51 37.40 10.43
CA LYS A 4 24.30 37.23 9.59
C LYS A 4 24.16 35.79 9.08
N LEU A 5 25.27 35.12 8.78
CA LEU A 5 25.28 33.73 8.30
C LEU A 5 24.96 32.76 9.45
N PHE A 6 25.48 33.04 10.65
CA PHE A 6 25.21 32.25 11.84
C PHE A 6 23.74 32.30 12.26
N ILE A 7 23.14 33.51 12.27
CA ILE A 7 21.72 33.69 12.58
C ILE A 7 20.85 32.92 11.59
N ARG A 8 21.10 33.07 10.27
CA ARG A 8 20.35 32.36 9.22
C ARG A 8 20.47 30.84 9.35
N LEU A 9 21.68 30.33 9.58
CA LEU A 9 21.89 28.89 9.75
C LEU A 9 21.13 28.36 10.96
N ARG A 10 21.20 29.06 12.10
CA ARG A 10 20.50 28.67 13.33
C ARG A 10 18.98 28.66 13.15
N THR A 11 18.39 29.71 12.56
CA THR A 11 16.95 29.71 12.29
C THR A 11 16.56 28.62 11.31
N THR A 12 17.31 28.42 10.22
CA THR A 12 17.00 27.33 9.27
C THR A 12 17.03 25.96 9.94
N VAL A 13 18.06 25.67 10.75
CA VAL A 13 18.15 24.39 11.48
C VAL A 13 16.98 24.22 12.45
N LEU A 14 16.65 25.25 13.24
CA LEU A 14 15.52 25.19 14.17
C LEU A 14 14.18 24.99 13.44
N THR A 15 14.00 25.64 12.30
CA THR A 15 12.77 25.52 11.50
C THR A 15 12.64 24.10 10.93
N ILE A 16 13.73 23.51 10.43
CA ILE A 16 13.76 22.13 9.95
C ILE A 16 13.45 21.16 11.10
N LEU A 17 14.10 21.34 12.26
CA LEU A 17 13.85 20.49 13.43
C LEU A 17 12.39 20.58 13.90
N PHE A 18 11.79 21.77 13.89
CA PHE A 18 10.39 21.95 14.21
C PHE A 18 9.47 21.24 13.20
N ALA A 19 9.74 21.34 11.90
CA ALA A 19 8.98 20.64 10.86
C ALA A 19 9.08 19.12 11.00
N ILE A 20 10.27 18.59 11.31
CA ILE A 20 10.47 17.16 11.58
C ILE A 20 9.68 16.74 12.83
N ALA A 21 9.74 17.52 13.91
CA ALA A 21 8.97 17.20 15.12
C ALA A 21 7.45 17.21 14.86
N ALA A 22 6.96 18.20 14.11
CA ALA A 22 5.55 18.30 13.75
C ALA A 22 5.07 17.12 12.89
N THR A 23 5.86 16.71 11.90
CA THR A 23 5.55 15.55 11.05
C THR A 23 5.56 14.25 11.84
N VAL A 24 6.53 14.06 12.74
CA VAL A 24 6.59 12.89 13.64
C VAL A 24 5.40 12.85 14.58
N VAL A 25 5.06 13.96 15.24
CA VAL A 25 3.88 14.03 16.13
C VAL A 25 2.61 13.73 15.35
N HIS A 26 2.44 14.33 14.18
CA HIS A 26 1.28 14.09 13.33
C HIS A 26 1.17 12.61 12.92
N ALA A 27 2.29 12.01 12.51
CA ALA A 27 2.34 10.59 12.16
C ALA A 27 1.97 9.68 13.35
N ILE A 28 2.40 10.00 14.58
CA ILE A 28 2.07 9.21 15.77
C ILE A 28 0.60 9.37 16.18
N THR A 29 -0.01 10.53 15.92
CA THR A 29 -1.42 10.79 16.23
C THR A 29 -2.40 10.20 15.22
N LEU A 30 -1.92 9.73 14.06
CA LEU A 30 -2.75 8.98 13.13
C LEU A 30 -3.00 7.60 13.73
N GLU A 31 -4.18 7.40 14.30
CA GLU A 31 -4.59 6.06 14.72
C GLU A 31 -4.56 5.13 13.49
N PRO A 32 -3.82 4.00 13.55
CA PRO A 32 -3.81 3.06 12.45
C PRO A 32 -5.22 2.52 12.27
N ARG A 33 -5.86 2.86 11.14
CA ARG A 33 -7.20 2.38 10.79
C ARG A 33 -7.21 0.86 10.90
N ALA A 34 -8.11 0.30 11.70
CA ALA A 34 -8.28 -1.15 11.77
C ALA A 34 -8.79 -1.64 10.41
N TRP A 35 -7.98 -2.43 9.73
CA TRP A 35 -8.33 -3.03 8.45
C TRP A 35 -9.03 -4.36 8.69
N GLU A 36 -10.22 -4.52 8.11
CA GLU A 36 -10.85 -5.84 7.99
C GLU A 36 -10.15 -6.58 6.85
N CYS A 37 -9.56 -7.74 7.17
CA CYS A 37 -8.73 -8.50 6.24
C CYS A 37 -9.19 -9.96 6.15
N GLU A 38 -9.38 -10.43 4.93
CA GLU A 38 -9.56 -11.84 4.62
C GLU A 38 -8.21 -12.47 4.25
N ARG A 39 -7.93 -13.66 4.77
CA ARG A 39 -6.72 -14.42 4.43
C ARG A 39 -7.07 -15.76 3.82
N GLY A 40 -6.33 -16.14 2.78
CA GLY A 40 -6.49 -17.43 2.13
C GLY A 40 -5.18 -17.96 1.56
N GLN A 41 -4.98 -19.28 1.67
CA GLN A 41 -3.87 -19.96 1.00
C GLN A 41 -4.20 -20.19 -0.47
N ARG A 42 -3.24 -19.93 -1.36
CA ARG A 42 -3.36 -20.13 -2.80
C ARG A 42 -2.05 -20.68 -3.36
N THR A 43 -2.16 -21.47 -4.42
CA THR A 43 -0.99 -21.93 -5.19
C THR A 43 -0.92 -21.11 -6.47
N ILE A 44 0.19 -20.43 -6.70
CA ILE A 44 0.45 -19.62 -7.90
C ILE A 44 1.85 -19.98 -8.38
N ALA A 45 2.03 -20.21 -9.68
CA ALA A 45 3.28 -20.64 -10.29
C ALA A 45 3.93 -21.82 -9.53
N ASP A 46 3.12 -22.85 -9.24
CA ASP A 46 3.50 -24.08 -8.52
C ASP A 46 4.04 -23.86 -7.09
N THR A 47 3.87 -22.66 -6.52
CA THR A 47 4.31 -22.31 -5.17
C THR A 47 3.11 -21.89 -4.32
N GLN A 48 3.07 -22.37 -3.07
CA GLN A 48 2.04 -21.95 -2.12
C GLN A 48 2.38 -20.59 -1.49
N TYR A 49 1.37 -19.74 -1.40
CA TYR A 49 1.40 -18.43 -0.78
C TYR A 49 0.17 -18.25 0.13
N GLU A 50 0.32 -17.39 1.13
CA GLU A 50 -0.80 -16.85 1.88
C GLU A 50 -1.10 -15.45 1.34
N ILE A 51 -2.33 -15.22 0.90
CA ILE A 51 -2.79 -13.95 0.35
C ILE A 51 -3.74 -13.33 1.35
N GLU A 52 -3.45 -12.09 1.75
CA GLU A 52 -4.30 -11.26 2.58
C GLU A 52 -4.87 -10.12 1.73
N ILE A 53 -6.18 -9.93 1.80
CA ILE A 53 -6.88 -8.84 1.13
C ILE A 53 -7.64 -8.07 2.21
N CYS A 54 -7.39 -6.78 2.31
CA CYS A 54 -7.98 -5.91 3.31
C CYS A 54 -8.83 -4.81 2.68
N GLY A 55 -9.85 -4.36 3.42
CA GLY A 55 -10.66 -3.19 3.04
C GLY A 55 -11.66 -3.44 1.90
N MET A 56 -11.90 -4.70 1.55
CA MET A 56 -12.93 -5.09 0.58
C MET A 56 -14.27 -5.39 1.27
N ASP A 57 -14.91 -4.38 1.85
CA ASP A 57 -16.29 -4.52 2.30
C ASP A 57 -17.23 -4.49 1.08
N ARG A 58 -17.71 -5.67 0.70
CA ARG A 58 -18.57 -5.88 -0.47
C ARG A 58 -20.00 -5.37 -0.26
N ASP A 59 -20.42 -5.21 0.99
CA ASP A 59 -21.79 -4.82 1.34
C ASP A 59 -21.95 -3.30 1.47
N LYS A 60 -20.83 -2.57 1.48
CA LYS A 60 -20.82 -1.11 1.58
C LYS A 60 -21.20 -0.45 0.26
N VAL A 61 -22.32 0.26 0.27
CA VAL A 61 -22.84 0.99 -0.88
C VAL A 61 -22.34 2.44 -0.85
N GLY A 62 -21.73 2.87 -1.95
CA GLY A 62 -21.30 4.24 -2.19
C GLY A 62 -19.87 4.55 -1.75
N GLY A 63 -19.17 5.27 -2.62
CA GLY A 63 -17.79 5.75 -2.41
C GLY A 63 -16.71 4.71 -2.70
N THR A 64 -15.53 5.21 -3.04
CA THR A 64 -14.30 4.43 -3.16
C THR A 64 -13.78 4.05 -1.79
N GLN A 65 -13.24 2.85 -1.66
CA GLN A 65 -12.62 2.35 -0.44
C GLN A 65 -11.15 2.08 -0.67
N ASP A 66 -10.28 2.51 0.25
CA ASP A 66 -8.90 2.02 0.24
C ASP A 66 -8.91 0.52 0.48
N ALA A 67 -8.21 -0.21 -0.39
CA ALA A 67 -7.99 -1.64 -0.30
C ALA A 67 -6.49 -1.94 -0.29
N ARG A 68 -6.13 -3.10 0.28
CA ARG A 68 -4.75 -3.55 0.34
C ARG A 68 -4.63 -5.03 0.03
N LEU A 69 -3.73 -5.37 -0.88
CA LEU A 69 -3.31 -6.73 -1.19
C LEU A 69 -1.94 -6.98 -0.58
N ARG A 70 -1.80 -8.08 0.16
CA ARG A 70 -0.51 -8.56 0.67
C ARG A 70 -0.32 -10.02 0.33
N VAL A 71 0.89 -10.36 -0.09
CA VAL A 71 1.29 -11.72 -0.42
C VAL A 71 2.41 -12.14 0.51
N TYR A 72 2.24 -13.27 1.17
CA TYR A 72 3.17 -13.84 2.11
C TYR A 72 3.67 -15.19 1.63
N ALA A 73 4.93 -15.49 1.97
CA ALA A 73 5.40 -16.87 1.98
C ALA A 73 4.61 -17.65 3.04
N MET A 74 4.47 -18.97 2.87
CA MET A 74 3.83 -19.87 3.86
C MET A 74 4.47 -19.86 5.26
N ARG A 75 5.64 -19.23 5.42
CA ARG A 75 6.34 -19.03 6.70
C ARG A 75 6.10 -17.62 7.30
N GLY A 76 5.16 -16.85 6.75
CA GLY A 76 4.76 -15.53 7.22
C GLY A 76 5.64 -14.36 6.75
N ALA A 77 6.61 -14.59 5.85
CA ALA A 77 7.42 -13.49 5.31
C ALA A 77 6.60 -12.69 4.28
N LEU A 78 6.50 -11.37 4.45
CA LEU A 78 5.83 -10.49 3.49
C LEU A 78 6.69 -10.38 2.21
N LEU A 79 6.11 -10.79 1.09
CA LEU A 79 6.78 -10.83 -0.21
C LEU A 79 6.34 -9.72 -1.15
N ALA A 80 5.09 -9.29 -1.08
CA ALA A 80 4.57 -8.18 -1.87
C ALA A 80 3.42 -7.48 -1.14
N GLN A 81 3.25 -6.19 -1.40
CA GLN A 81 2.14 -5.37 -0.90
C GLN A 81 1.73 -4.37 -2.00
N ARG A 82 0.43 -4.15 -2.14
CA ARG A 82 -0.18 -3.15 -3.03
C ARG A 82 -1.34 -2.46 -2.31
N TYR A 83 -1.42 -1.15 -2.47
CA TYR A 83 -2.59 -0.35 -2.12
C TYR A 83 -3.29 0.04 -3.42
N TYR A 84 -4.61 0.06 -3.39
CA TYR A 84 -5.45 0.41 -4.54
C TYR A 84 -6.82 0.83 -4.03
N ALA A 85 -7.57 1.56 -4.85
CA ALA A 85 -8.92 1.95 -4.55
C ALA A 85 -9.91 0.89 -5.06
N PHE A 86 -10.90 0.54 -4.24
CA PHE A 86 -11.88 -0.49 -4.48
C PHE A 86 -13.30 0.10 -4.40
N GLU A 87 -14.04 -0.01 -5.49
CA GLU A 87 -15.47 0.30 -5.54
C GLU A 87 -16.30 -0.99 -5.59
N PRO A 88 -16.84 -1.49 -4.45
CA PRO A 88 -17.54 -2.79 -4.40
C PRO A 88 -18.77 -2.87 -5.30
N TRP A 89 -19.42 -1.73 -5.55
CA TRP A 89 -20.67 -1.62 -6.32
C TRP A 89 -20.44 -1.49 -7.83
N SER A 90 -19.19 -1.19 -8.26
CA SER A 90 -18.89 -0.96 -9.67
C SER A 90 -18.61 -2.30 -10.39
N PRO A 91 -19.29 -2.59 -11.51
CA PRO A 91 -19.02 -3.80 -12.29
C PRO A 91 -17.68 -3.76 -13.01
N LEU A 92 -17.04 -2.59 -13.07
CA LEU A 92 -15.71 -2.41 -13.67
C LEU A 92 -14.59 -2.88 -12.74
N ASN A 93 -14.91 -3.09 -11.47
CA ASN A 93 -13.94 -3.48 -10.48
C ASN A 93 -13.67 -4.99 -10.55
N GLN A 94 -12.41 -5.39 -10.69
CA GLN A 94 -12.00 -6.77 -10.87
C GLN A 94 -10.92 -7.13 -9.84
N PHE A 95 -11.01 -8.36 -9.33
CA PHE A 95 -9.96 -8.99 -8.54
C PHE A 95 -9.92 -10.47 -8.89
N ILE A 96 -8.85 -10.91 -9.55
CA ILE A 96 -8.72 -12.25 -10.11
C ILE A 96 -7.36 -12.80 -9.71
N VAL A 97 -7.36 -13.98 -9.09
CA VAL A 97 -6.14 -14.75 -8.80
C VAL A 97 -6.00 -15.81 -9.89
N GLY A 98 -5.04 -15.62 -10.79
CA GLY A 98 -4.71 -16.56 -11.86
C GLY A 98 -3.56 -17.49 -11.49
N ASP A 99 -3.17 -18.33 -12.45
CA ASP A 99 -2.12 -19.35 -12.25
C ASP A 99 -0.72 -18.77 -12.08
N LYS A 100 -0.46 -17.56 -12.58
CA LYS A 100 0.86 -16.91 -12.56
C LYS A 100 0.81 -15.43 -12.17
N GLU A 101 -0.36 -14.91 -11.87
CA GLU A 101 -0.54 -13.49 -11.61
C GLU A 101 -1.79 -13.22 -10.79
N ILE A 102 -1.82 -12.07 -10.15
CA ILE A 102 -3.03 -11.50 -9.57
C ILE A 102 -3.34 -10.23 -10.34
N LEU A 103 -4.54 -10.18 -10.92
CA LEU A 103 -5.06 -9.03 -11.65
C LEU A 103 -6.05 -8.31 -10.74
N PHE A 104 -5.91 -7.00 -10.60
CA PHE A 104 -6.82 -6.19 -9.81
C PHE A 104 -6.93 -4.80 -10.39
N THR A 105 -8.08 -4.16 -10.26
CA THR A 105 -8.28 -2.79 -10.74
C THR A 105 -8.08 -1.77 -9.63
N ASP A 106 -7.61 -0.58 -10.01
CA ASP A 106 -7.59 0.58 -9.13
C ASP A 106 -8.67 1.58 -9.55
N ALA A 107 -9.68 1.76 -8.68
CA ALA A 107 -10.81 2.64 -8.98
C ALA A 107 -10.47 4.13 -8.94
N ASP A 108 -9.32 4.53 -8.37
CA ASP A 108 -8.86 5.92 -8.39
C ASP A 108 -8.11 6.28 -9.68
N SER A 109 -7.81 5.29 -10.53
CA SER A 109 -7.14 5.47 -11.81
C SER A 109 -8.01 4.99 -12.96
N LEU A 110 -8.25 5.86 -13.95
CA LEU A 110 -9.01 5.53 -15.15
C LEU A 110 -8.08 5.26 -16.33
N ALA A 111 -8.31 4.15 -17.00
CA ALA A 111 -7.75 3.85 -18.31
C ALA A 111 -8.36 4.76 -19.40
N SER A 112 -7.72 4.81 -20.56
CA SER A 112 -8.10 5.69 -21.67
C SER A 112 -9.49 5.40 -22.27
N ASP A 113 -10.02 4.20 -22.05
CA ASP A 113 -11.34 3.75 -22.48
C ASP A 113 -12.44 4.00 -21.42
N GLY A 114 -12.07 4.59 -20.28
CA GLY A 114 -12.98 4.91 -19.19
C GLY A 114 -13.24 3.76 -18.22
N THR A 115 -12.54 2.62 -18.34
CA THR A 115 -12.54 1.60 -17.29
C THR A 115 -11.52 1.95 -16.20
N PHE A 116 -11.57 1.23 -15.08
CA PHE A 116 -10.49 1.31 -14.09
C PHE A 116 -9.19 0.74 -14.66
N GLU A 117 -8.06 1.29 -14.22
CA GLU A 117 -6.75 0.79 -14.59
C GLU A 117 -6.55 -0.61 -14.00
N VAL A 118 -6.16 -1.56 -14.85
CA VAL A 118 -5.84 -2.93 -14.42
C VAL A 118 -4.37 -2.99 -14.02
N LEU A 119 -4.14 -3.31 -12.75
CA LEU A 119 -2.84 -3.57 -12.17
C LEU A 119 -2.59 -5.08 -12.11
N THR A 120 -1.32 -5.45 -12.27
CA THR A 120 -0.89 -6.85 -12.29
C THR A 120 0.23 -7.07 -11.29
N LEU A 121 0.11 -8.13 -10.48
CA LEU A 121 1.18 -8.67 -9.66
C LEU A 121 1.59 -10.04 -10.23
N ALA A 122 2.72 -10.07 -10.94
CA ALA A 122 3.21 -11.27 -11.61
C ALA A 122 4.02 -12.19 -10.68
N PHE A 123 4.00 -13.49 -10.95
CA PHE A 123 4.73 -14.52 -10.23
C PHE A 123 5.71 -15.26 -11.16
N PRO A 124 6.92 -15.64 -10.67
CA PRO A 124 7.43 -15.40 -9.33
C PRO A 124 7.67 -13.92 -9.05
N LEU A 125 7.43 -13.51 -7.80
CA LEU A 125 7.54 -12.12 -7.39
C LEU A 125 8.95 -11.58 -7.63
N ALA A 126 9.04 -10.34 -8.10
CA ALA A 126 10.31 -9.68 -8.34
C ALA A 126 10.92 -9.20 -7.01
N CYS A 127 12.25 -9.07 -6.96
CA CYS A 127 12.92 -8.46 -5.80
C CYS A 127 12.41 -7.03 -5.51
N ALA A 128 11.97 -6.30 -6.53
CA ALA A 128 11.38 -4.98 -6.39
C ALA A 128 10.06 -5.02 -5.60
N ASP A 129 9.25 -6.08 -5.76
CA ASP A 129 8.00 -6.24 -5.02
C ASP A 129 8.25 -6.42 -3.53
N TRP A 130 9.26 -7.24 -3.20
CA TRP A 130 9.72 -7.43 -1.83
C TRP A 130 10.27 -6.14 -1.24
N GLY A 131 11.09 -5.42 -2.01
CA GLY A 131 11.66 -4.14 -1.60
C GLY A 131 10.58 -3.11 -1.29
N ALA A 132 9.61 -2.93 -2.20
CA ALA A 132 8.49 -2.01 -2.01
C ALA A 132 7.62 -2.39 -0.81
N ALA A 133 7.31 -3.67 -0.65
CA ALA A 133 6.47 -4.15 0.45
C ALA A 133 7.11 -3.96 1.83
N ASN A 134 8.44 -4.09 1.91
CA ASN A 134 9.15 -3.99 3.17
C ASN A 134 9.70 -2.58 3.43
N PHE A 135 9.83 -1.72 2.41
CA PHE A 135 10.22 -0.32 2.59
C PHE A 135 9.30 0.38 3.59
N GLU A 136 7.99 0.27 3.43
CA GLU A 136 7.05 0.85 4.40
C GLU A 136 7.19 0.24 5.80
N ARG A 137 7.48 -1.06 5.90
CA ARG A 137 7.75 -1.70 7.20
C ARG A 137 9.02 -1.21 7.88
N PHE A 138 10.04 -0.85 7.11
CA PHE A 138 11.29 -0.33 7.66
C PHE A 138 11.18 1.14 8.08
N PHE A 139 10.29 1.92 7.47
CA PHE A 139 10.22 3.37 7.67
C PHE A 139 8.95 3.88 8.35
N PHE A 140 7.81 3.18 8.25
CA PHE A 140 6.48 3.69 8.63
C PHE A 140 5.64 2.73 9.49
N ASP A 141 5.87 1.41 9.42
CA ASP A 141 5.14 0.41 10.21
C ASP A 141 5.87 0.18 11.56
N ARG A 142 5.48 0.91 12.60
CA ARG A 142 5.87 0.68 14.01
C ARG A 142 4.65 0.42 14.87
#